data_AF-A0A3A0A754-F1
#
_entry.id   AF-A0A3A0A754-F1
#
_cell.length_a   1.000
_cell.length_b   1.000
_cell.length_c   1.000
_cell.angle_alpha   90.00
_cell.angle_beta   90.00
_cell.angle_gamma   90.00
#
_symmetry.space_group_name_H-M   'P 1'
#
loop_
_entity.id
_entity.type
_entity.pdbx_description
1 polymer ?
#
loop_
_entity_poly.entity_id
_entity_poly.type
_entity_poly.pdbx_seq_one_letter_code
_entity_poly.pdbx_strand_id
1 'polypeptide(L)' 'MRILFVEQQIAYEPQGIMQLSSVLKQAGHEVELAIAAQEDPVQVARDFEPDILGYSVMTGSQRYYFDLNLRIREALNG' A
#
# COMPACT_ATOMS: atom_id res chain seq x y z
N MET A 1 -10.29 0.39 11.06
CA MET A 1 -9.81 -0.45 9.95
C MET A 1 -8.36 -0.10 9.68
N ARG A 2 -7.58 -1.09 9.27
CA ARG A 2 -6.17 -0.99 8.90
C ARG A 2 -6.06 -0.85 7.38
N ILE A 3 -5.54 0.25 6.89
CA ILE A 3 -5.36 0.52 5.46
C ILE A 3 -3.86 0.57 5.17
N LEU A 4 -3.41 -0.28 4.26
CA LEU A 4 -2.04 -0.25 3.77
C LEU A 4 -2.01 0.34 2.36
N PHE A 5 -1.35 1.48 2.21
CA PHE A 5 -0.94 1.96 0.89
C PHE A 5 0.39 1.33 0.50
N VAL A 6 0.58 1.06 -0.79
CA VAL A 6 1.85 0.56 -1.32
C VAL A 6 2.26 1.37 -2.54
N GLU A 7 3.51 1.84 -2.52
CA GLU A 7 4.13 2.55 -3.63
C GLU A 7 5.41 1.83 -4.05
N GLN A 8 5.68 1.77 -5.35
CA GLN A 8 6.88 1.11 -5.87
C GLN A 8 8.14 1.86 -5.44
N GLN A 9 8.13 3.18 -5.59
CA GLN A 9 9.25 4.07 -5.25
C GLN A 9 8.73 5.51 -5.07
N ILE A 10 9.39 6.29 -4.22
CA ILE A 10 9.09 7.72 -4.07
C ILE A 10 9.94 8.49 -5.07
N ALA A 11 9.42 8.67 -6.29
CA ALA A 11 10.04 9.55 -7.29
C ALA A 11 9.73 11.04 -7.01
N TYR A 12 8.56 11.30 -6.41
CA TYR A 12 8.06 12.61 -5.99
C TYR A 12 7.23 12.42 -4.71
N GLU A 13 6.99 13.50 -3.98
CA GLU A 13 6.10 13.47 -2.80
C GLU A 13 4.71 12.95 -3.20
N PRO A 14 4.23 11.83 -2.62
CA PRO A 14 2.96 11.21 -3.00
C PRO A 14 1.78 11.95 -2.34
N GLN A 15 1.56 13.21 -2.75
CA GLN A 15 0.59 14.10 -2.13
C GLN A 15 -0.82 13.51 -2.06
N GLY A 16 -1.23 12.75 -3.09
CA GLY A 16 -2.53 12.05 -3.09
C GLY A 16 -2.66 11.04 -1.94
N ILE A 17 -1.66 10.16 -1.77
CA ILE A 17 -1.63 9.20 -0.65
C ILE A 17 -1.57 9.93 0.68
N MET A 18 -0.76 10.98 0.80
CA MET A 18 -0.64 11.75 2.05
C MET A 18 -1.95 12.41 2.46
N GLN A 19 -2.68 13.03 1.51
CA GLN A 19 -3.97 13.64 1.78
C GLN A 19 -5.04 12.60 2.16
N LEU A 20 -5.12 11.48 1.42
CA LEU A 20 -6.02 10.38 1.75
C LEU A 20 -5.70 9.81 3.14
N SER A 21 -4.43 9.60 3.44
CA SER A 21 -3.97 9.11 4.74
C SER A 21 -4.38 10.06 5.87
N SER A 22 -4.26 11.37 5.67
CA SER A 22 -4.68 12.38 6.65
C SER A 22 -6.18 12.28 6.95
N VAL A 23 -7.03 12.23 5.92
CA VAL A 23 -8.49 12.13 6.09
C VAL A 23 -8.89 10.80 6.73
N LEU A 24 -8.30 9.67 6.31
CA LEU A 24 -8.56 8.36 6.88
C LEU A 24 -8.15 8.28 8.37
N LYS A 25 -6.98 8.82 8.72
CA LYS A 25 -6.54 8.90 10.13
C LYS A 25 -7.48 9.78 10.96
N GLN A 26 -7.94 10.91 10.43
CA GLN A 26 -8.93 11.77 11.10
C GLN A 26 -10.26 11.05 11.35
N ALA A 27 -10.65 10.13 10.45
CA ALA A 27 -11.84 9.30 10.61
C ALA A 27 -11.63 8.09 11.56
N GLY A 28 -10.46 7.97 12.20
CA GLY A 28 -10.17 6.91 13.17
C GLY A 28 -9.66 5.60 12.57
N HIS A 29 -9.17 5.63 11.32
CA HIS A 29 -8.53 4.47 10.70
C HIS A 29 -7.02 4.45 10.96
N GLU A 30 -6.45 3.25 11.03
CA GLU A 30 -5.00 3.03 11.04
C GLU A 30 -4.51 2.98 9.59
N VAL A 31 -3.48 3.76 9.26
CA VAL A 31 -3.00 3.89 7.89
C VAL A 31 -1.48 3.86 7.85
N GLU A 32 -0.95 2.93 7.07
CA GLU A 32 0.48 2.78 6.78
C GLU A 32 0.78 2.87 5.29
N LEU A 33 2.05 3.09 4.96
CA LEU A 33 2.57 3.17 3.60
C LEU A 33 3.82 2.29 3.51
N ALA A 34 3.79 1.28 2.65
CA ALA A 34 4.96 0.48 2.30
C ALA A 34 5.61 1.02 1.03
N ILE A 35 6.93 1.20 1.04
CA ILE A 35 7.69 1.59 -0.15
C ILE A 35 8.49 0.38 -0.64
N ALA A 36 8.07 -0.22 -1.75
CA ALA A 36 8.63 -1.48 -2.23
C ALA A 36 10.12 -1.41 -2.62
N ALA A 37 10.64 -0.22 -2.89
CA ALA A 37 12.07 0.01 -3.12
C ALA A 37 12.90 0.01 -1.81
N GLN A 38 12.26 0.08 -0.64
CA GLN A 38 12.91 0.21 0.67
C GLN A 38 12.68 -1.03 1.55
N GLU A 39 11.52 -1.67 1.42
CA GLU A 39 11.11 -2.81 2.23
C GLU A 39 10.29 -3.81 1.41
N ASP A 40 10.04 -5.01 1.96
CA ASP A 40 9.16 -5.99 1.33
C ASP A 40 7.69 -5.72 1.68
N PRO A 41 6.85 -5.25 0.73
CA PRO A 41 5.44 -4.96 1.03
C PRO A 41 4.64 -6.21 1.42
N VAL A 42 5.10 -7.41 1.04
CA VAL A 42 4.45 -8.66 1.47
C VAL A 42 4.64 -8.87 2.97
N GLN A 43 5.85 -8.61 3.48
CA GLN A 43 6.13 -8.73 4.91
C GLN A 43 5.40 -7.63 5.70
N VAL A 44 5.44 -6.38 5.23
CA VAL A 44 4.66 -5.29 5.84
C VAL A 44 3.18 -5.64 5.89
N ALA A 45 2.62 -6.19 4.81
CA ALA A 45 1.22 -6.61 4.80
C ALA A 45 0.93 -7.76 5.78
N ARG A 46 1.86 -8.71 5.98
CA ARG A 46 1.70 -9.79 6.98
C ARG A 46 1.71 -9.26 8.40
N ASP A 47 2.60 -8.31 8.70
CA ASP A 47 2.77 -7.78 10.05
C ASP A 47 1.65 -6.79 10.41
N PHE A 48 1.24 -5.98 9.44
CA PHE A 48 0.18 -4.98 9.62
C PHE A 48 -1.23 -5.56 9.47
N GLU A 49 -1.39 -6.66 8.72
CA GLU A 49 -2.66 -7.34 8.44
C GLU A 49 -3.79 -6.37 7.98
N PRO A 50 -3.62 -5.67 6.84
CA PRO A 50 -4.57 -4.65 6.41
C PRO A 50 -5.95 -5.22 6.05
N ASP A 51 -7.00 -4.47 6.39
CA ASP A 51 -8.36 -4.71 5.89
C ASP A 51 -8.51 -4.22 4.44
N ILE A 52 -7.77 -3.18 4.07
CA ILE A 52 -7.80 -2.56 2.74
C ILE A 52 -6.37 -2.35 2.25
N LEU A 53 -6.11 -2.74 1.00
CA LEU A 53 -4.86 -2.51 0.30
C LEU A 53 -5.08 -1.48 -0.82
N GLY A 54 -4.28 -0.42 -0.81
CA GLY A 54 -4.37 0.69 -1.76
C GLY A 54 -3.07 0.89 -2.54
N TYR A 55 -3.19 1.25 -3.82
CA TYR A 55 -2.05 1.51 -4.69
C TYR A 55 -2.26 2.83 -5.43
N SER A 56 -1.21 3.64 -5.59
CA SER A 56 -1.22 4.75 -6.56
C SER A 56 -0.58 4.27 -7.85
N VAL A 57 -1.41 4.01 -8.86
CA VAL A 57 -0.97 3.44 -10.14
C VAL A 57 -0.94 4.53 -11.20
N MET A 58 0.21 4.70 -11.82
CA MET A 58 0.37 5.54 -13.01
C MET A 58 0.39 4.67 -14.26
N THR A 59 0.08 5.26 -15.41
CA THR A 59 0.18 4.56 -16.69
C THR A 59 1.60 4.01 -16.88
N GLY A 60 1.71 2.71 -17.13
CA GLY A 60 3.00 2.01 -17.28
C GLY A 60 3.35 1.09 -16.12
N SER A 61 2.88 1.37 -14.89
CA SER A 61 3.21 0.58 -13.70
C SER A 61 2.15 -0.46 -13.33
N GLN A 62 1.05 -0.56 -14.08
CA GLN A 62 -0.06 -1.44 -13.75
C GLN A 62 0.31 -2.93 -13.59
N ARG A 63 1.25 -3.46 -14.39
CA ARG A 63 1.66 -4.87 -14.30
C ARG A 63 2.38 -5.16 -12.99
N TYR A 64 3.31 -4.28 -12.61
CA TYR A 64 4.04 -4.39 -11.35
C TYR A 64 3.10 -4.49 -10.15
N TYR A 65 2.13 -3.56 -10.06
CA TYR A 65 1.18 -3.53 -8.95
C TYR A 65 0.21 -4.72 -8.97
N PHE A 66 -0.18 -5.20 -10.16
CA PHE A 66 -1.01 -6.38 -10.28
C PHE A 66 -0.32 -7.63 -9.74
N ASP A 67 0.93 -7.87 -10.15
CA ASP A 67 1.72 -9.02 -9.70
C ASP A 67 2.01 -8.94 -8.19
N LEU A 68 2.32 -7.73 -7.68
CA LEU A 68 2.51 -7.51 -6.25
C LEU A 68 1.24 -7.79 -5.45
N ASN A 69 0.08 -7.34 -5.93
CA ASN A 69 -1.20 -7.62 -5.29
C ASN A 69 -1.50 -9.12 -5.22
N LEU A 70 -1.19 -9.89 -6.27
CA LEU A 70 -1.35 -11.35 -6.24
C LEU A 70 -0.48 -11.98 -5.15
N ARG A 71 0.79 -11.57 -5.04
CA ARG A 71 1.71 -12.05 -4.00
C ARG A 71 1.21 -11.72 -2.59
N ILE A 72 0.72 -10.50 -2.36
CA ILE A 72 0.18 -10.11 -1.05
C ILE A 72 -1.09 -10.90 -0.74
N ARG A 73 -1.98 -11.10 -1.72
CA ARG A 73 -3.20 -11.90 -1.53
C ARG A 73 -2.92 -13.35 -1.20
N GLU A 74 -1.95 -13.97 -1.88
CA GLU A 74 -1.50 -15.33 -1.59
C GLU A 74 -0.91 -15.42 -0.17
N ALA A 75 -0.17 -14.39 0.24
CA ALA A 75 0.42 -14.35 1.58
C ALA A 75 -0.62 -14.21 2.70
N LEU A 76 -1.70 -13.46 2.49
CA LEU A 76 -2.70 -13.15 3.52
C LEU A 76 -3.90 -14.11 3.55
N ASN A 77 -4.24 -14.74 2.43
CA ASN A 77 -5.39 -15.66 2.34
C ASN A 77 -4.98 -17.14 2.23
N GLY A 78 -3.67 -17.42 2.26
CA GLY A 78 -3.13 -18.78 2.32
C GLY A 78 -3.20 -19.38 3.71
#